data_AF-A0A0G1GV13-F1
#
_entry.id   AF-A0A0G1GV13-F1
#
_cell.length_a   1.000
_cell.length_b   1.000
_cell.length_c   1.000
_cell.angle_alpha   90.00
_cell.angle_beta   90.00
_cell.angle_gamma   90.00
#
_symmetry.space_group_name_H-M   'P 1'
#
loop_
_entity.id
_entity.type
_entity.pdbx_description
1 polymer ?
#
loop_
_entity_poly.entity_id
_entity_poly.type
_entity_poly.pdbx_seq_one_letter_code
_entity_poly.pdbx_strand_id
1 'polypeptide(L)'
;MNITSAEFVKGIIGTDPILKEKLHNVAFVGRSNVGKSSVINSLVMRKDLVKSSSMPGKTREINFFFINKKFYFVDLPGYGFARMGAKGAEKIRKLILWYLGSGEAHVNFVVLIVDSVVKPMAYDREMADILRAENIPFVVVANKMDRLNQTERSHNMKAIESQLGA
;
A
#
# COMPACT_ATOMS: atom_id res chain seq x y z
N MET A 1 -7.52 -1.73 18.43
CA MET A 1 -7.65 -3.17 18.13
C MET A 1 -6.32 -3.84 18.40
N ASN A 2 -6.28 -4.95 19.13
CA ASN A 2 -5.04 -5.72 19.33
C ASN A 2 -4.92 -6.79 18.23
N ILE A 3 -3.78 -6.82 17.52
CA ILE A 3 -3.48 -7.89 16.56
C ILE A 3 -2.81 -9.04 17.33
N THR A 4 -3.48 -10.19 17.36
CA THR A 4 -3.05 -11.40 18.06
C THR A 4 -2.61 -12.50 17.08
N SER A 5 -3.03 -12.45 15.82
CA SER A 5 -2.54 -13.34 14.76
C SER A 5 -2.41 -12.62 13.41
N ALA A 6 -1.39 -13.00 12.65
CA ALA A 6 -1.14 -12.50 11.29
C ALA A 6 -0.42 -13.57 10.48
N GLU A 7 -1.05 -14.09 9.42
CA GLU A 7 -0.54 -15.23 8.66
C GLU A 7 -0.49 -14.89 7.17
N PHE A 8 0.64 -15.14 6.50
CA PHE A 8 0.68 -15.02 5.04
C PHE A 8 -0.16 -16.13 4.42
N VAL A 9 -1.05 -15.75 3.50
CA VAL A 9 -1.96 -16.69 2.83
C VAL A 9 -1.44 -16.99 1.43
N LYS A 10 -1.27 -15.95 0.60
CA LYS A 10 -0.83 -16.07 -0.78
C LYS A 10 -0.44 -14.72 -1.39
N GLY A 11 0.40 -14.79 -2.42
CA GLY A 11 0.62 -13.72 -3.40
C GLY A 11 -0.13 -14.04 -4.70
N ILE A 12 -0.62 -13.02 -5.39
CA ILE A 12 -1.26 -13.17 -6.71
C ILE A 12 -0.74 -12.17 -7.74
N ILE A 13 -0.76 -12.56 -9.01
CA ILE A 13 -0.32 -11.74 -10.15
C ILE A 13 -1.46 -11.33 -11.09
N GLY A 14 -2.71 -11.47 -10.66
CA GLY A 14 -3.93 -11.03 -11.37
C GLY A 14 -4.54 -12.06 -12.31
N THR A 15 -3.79 -13.09 -12.73
CA THR A 15 -4.34 -14.28 -13.39
C THR A 15 -4.85 -15.33 -12.40
N ASP A 16 -4.43 -15.20 -11.14
CA ASP A 16 -4.86 -16.10 -10.07
C ASP A 16 -6.20 -15.63 -9.52
N PRO A 17 -7.12 -16.55 -9.16
CA PRO A 17 -8.31 -16.17 -8.40
C PRO A 17 -7.89 -15.52 -7.09
N ILE A 18 -8.56 -14.46 -6.63
CA ILE A 18 -8.18 -13.72 -5.41
C ILE A 18 -8.28 -14.63 -4.17
N LEU A 19 -9.47 -14.77 -3.60
CA LEU A 19 -9.78 -15.64 -2.47
C LEU A 19 -11.27 -15.99 -2.58
N LYS A 20 -11.64 -17.22 -2.21
CA LYS A 20 -13.05 -17.65 -2.24
C LYS A 20 -13.88 -16.89 -1.19
N GLU A 21 -13.27 -16.59 -0.06
CA GLU A 21 -13.90 -15.85 1.03
C GLU A 21 -13.76 -14.34 0.80
N LYS A 22 -14.89 -13.63 0.67
CA LYS A 22 -14.95 -12.17 0.49
C LYS A 22 -14.93 -11.44 1.84
N LEU A 23 -13.93 -11.73 2.66
CA LEU A 23 -13.70 -11.00 3.91
C LEU A 23 -13.24 -9.58 3.62
N HIS A 24 -13.36 -8.71 4.63
CA HIS A 24 -12.95 -7.33 4.51
C HIS A 24 -11.45 -7.20 4.26
N ASN A 25 -11.08 -6.30 3.36
CA ASN A 25 -9.68 -6.03 3.05
C ASN A 25 -9.29 -4.60 3.44
N VAL A 26 -8.17 -4.49 4.16
CA VAL A 26 -7.41 -3.25 4.34
C VAL A 26 -6.18 -3.34 3.46
N ALA A 27 -6.19 -2.62 2.34
CA ALA A 27 -5.10 -2.66 1.39
C ALA A 27 -4.07 -1.55 1.66
N PHE A 28 -2.80 -1.87 1.48
CA PHE A 28 -1.68 -0.96 1.67
C PHE A 28 -1.06 -0.68 0.30
N VAL A 29 -0.99 0.59 -0.07
CA VAL A 29 -0.43 1.03 -1.35
C VAL A 29 0.57 2.16 -1.09
N GLY A 30 1.55 2.28 -1.97
CA GLY A 30 2.54 3.34 -1.88
C GLY A 30 3.69 3.11 -2.85
N ARG A 31 4.57 4.09 -2.98
CA ARG A 31 5.74 3.96 -3.84
C ARG A 31 6.68 2.85 -3.37
N SER A 32 7.41 2.28 -4.31
CA SER A 32 8.54 1.42 -3.96
C SER A 32 9.51 2.15 -3.02
N ASN A 33 9.97 1.45 -1.97
CA ASN A 33 10.85 1.98 -0.91
C ASN A 33 10.27 3.09 -0.03
N VAL A 34 8.95 3.31 -0.05
CA VAL A 34 8.28 4.23 0.88
C VAL A 34 8.27 3.72 2.33
N GLY A 35 8.52 2.41 2.52
CA GLY A 35 8.51 1.74 3.82
C GLY A 35 7.20 1.01 4.15
N LYS A 36 6.39 0.69 3.13
CA LYS A 36 5.13 -0.05 3.27
C LYS A 36 5.26 -1.35 4.08
N SER A 37 6.23 -2.21 3.76
CA SER A 37 6.47 -3.45 4.51
C SER A 37 6.82 -3.18 5.98
N SER A 38 7.59 -2.13 6.26
CA SER A 38 7.94 -1.71 7.62
C SER A 38 6.70 -1.24 8.40
N VAL A 39 5.81 -0.48 7.76
CA VAL A 39 4.54 -0.06 8.36
C VAL A 39 3.67 -1.28 8.68
N ILE A 40 3.49 -2.21 7.74
CA ILE A 40 2.67 -3.41 7.97
C ILE A 40 3.26 -4.26 9.10
N ASN A 41 4.57 -4.54 9.07
CA ASN A 41 5.27 -5.31 10.11
C ASN A 41 5.12 -4.66 11.51
N SER A 42 5.15 -3.32 11.57
CA SER A 42 4.94 -2.57 12.82
C SER A 42 3.51 -2.74 13.34
N LEU A 43 2.51 -2.66 12.47
CA LEU A 43 1.10 -2.84 12.84
C LEU A 43 0.81 -4.25 13.37
N VAL A 44 1.37 -5.29 12.75
CA VAL A 44 1.15 -6.69 13.15
C VAL A 44 2.09 -7.16 14.26
N MET A 45 2.99 -6.30 14.74
CA MET A 45 4.00 -6.62 15.77
C MET A 45 4.85 -7.86 15.44
N ARG A 46 5.16 -8.08 14.16
CA ARG A 46 6.05 -9.17 13.71
C ARG A 46 7.23 -8.63 12.93
N LYS A 47 8.41 -9.16 13.20
CA LYS A 47 9.57 -8.95 12.35
C LYS A 47 9.43 -9.82 11.10
N ASP A 48 9.63 -9.22 9.93
CA ASP A 48 9.77 -9.89 8.63
C ASP A 48 8.59 -10.74 8.11
N LEU A 49 7.37 -10.52 8.61
CA LEU A 49 6.16 -11.13 8.02
C LEU A 49 6.00 -10.68 6.56
N VAL A 50 6.07 -9.36 6.36
CA VAL A 50 6.14 -8.74 5.03
C VAL A 50 7.61 -8.51 4.72
N LYS A 51 8.13 -9.22 3.71
CA LYS A 51 9.52 -9.09 3.30
C LYS A 51 9.76 -7.73 2.64
N SER A 52 10.59 -6.88 3.24
CA SER A 52 11.14 -5.71 2.56
C SER A 52 12.12 -6.18 1.49
N SER A 53 11.69 -6.26 0.23
CA SER A 53 12.62 -6.71 -0.82
C SER A 53 13.63 -5.60 -1.12
N SER A 54 14.85 -5.75 -0.60
CA SER A 54 16.03 -4.99 -1.06
C SER A 54 16.48 -5.43 -2.46
N MET A 55 16.06 -6.63 -2.89
CA MET A 55 16.26 -7.16 -4.24
C MET A 55 15.12 -6.76 -5.19
N PRO A 56 15.40 -6.10 -6.33
CA PRO A 56 14.41 -5.72 -7.33
C PRO A 56 13.71 -6.93 -7.96
N GLY A 57 12.37 -6.92 -8.03
CA GLY A 57 11.59 -7.85 -8.86
C GLY A 57 10.66 -8.83 -8.13
N LYS A 58 10.69 -8.91 -6.79
CA LYS A 58 9.84 -9.84 -6.02
C LYS A 58 8.46 -9.28 -5.63
N THR A 59 8.27 -7.97 -5.46
CA THR A 59 6.95 -7.39 -5.15
C THR A 59 6.17 -7.06 -6.41
N ARG A 60 5.93 -8.08 -7.25
CA ARG A 60 5.00 -8.01 -8.40
C ARG A 60 3.64 -8.61 -8.08
N GLU A 61 3.49 -9.08 -6.86
CA GLU A 61 2.32 -9.77 -6.36
C GLU A 61 1.54 -8.87 -5.40
N ILE A 62 0.23 -9.11 -5.34
CA ILE A 62 -0.63 -8.64 -4.25
C ILE A 62 -0.60 -9.72 -3.16
N ASN A 63 -0.10 -9.38 -1.98
CA ASN A 63 0.07 -10.35 -0.89
C ASN A 63 -1.02 -10.22 0.15
N PHE A 64 -1.64 -11.34 0.52
CA PHE A 64 -2.70 -11.41 1.52
C PHE A 64 -2.16 -11.94 2.84
N PHE A 65 -2.50 -11.24 3.92
CA PHE A 65 -2.18 -11.62 5.29
C PHE A 65 -3.46 -11.71 6.10
N PHE A 66 -3.77 -12.89 6.65
CA PHE A 66 -4.98 -13.12 7.44
C PHE A 66 -4.78 -12.62 8.86
N ILE A 67 -5.52 -11.59 9.24
CA ILE A 67 -5.36 -10.90 10.53
C ILE A 67 -6.48 -11.31 11.47
N ASN A 68 -6.11 -11.78 12.67
CA ASN A 68 -7.01 -12.20 13.73
C ASN A 68 -8.11 -13.18 13.28
N LYS A 69 -7.88 -13.91 12.19
CA LYS A 69 -8.84 -14.77 11.51
C LYS A 69 -10.17 -14.09 11.13
N LYS A 70 -10.14 -12.78 10.81
CA LYS A 70 -11.36 -11.98 10.57
C LYS A 70 -11.35 -11.19 9.27
N PHE A 71 -10.18 -10.72 8.85
CA PHE A 71 -10.05 -9.82 7.71
C PHE A 71 -8.63 -9.93 7.15
N TYR A 72 -8.39 -9.32 5.98
CA TYR A 72 -7.07 -9.32 5.36
C TYR A 72 -6.40 -7.96 5.42
N PHE A 73 -5.11 -7.98 5.79
CA PHE A 73 -4.18 -6.97 5.31
C PHE A 73 -3.70 -7.37 3.93
N VAL A 74 -3.73 -6.44 2.98
CA VAL A 74 -3.37 -6.71 1.59
C VAL A 74 -2.23 -5.77 1.17
N ASP A 75 -1.04 -6.33 0.96
CA ASP A 75 0.13 -5.58 0.52
C ASP A 75 0.15 -5.48 -1.00
N LEU A 76 -0.18 -4.29 -1.54
CA LEU A 76 -0.13 -4.05 -2.98
C LEU A 76 1.31 -3.82 -3.45
N PRO A 77 1.65 -4.17 -4.70
CA PRO A 77 2.96 -3.88 -5.26
C PRO A 77 3.23 -2.38 -5.28
N GLY A 78 4.50 -1.99 -5.06
CA GLY A 78 4.88 -0.58 -5.00
C GLY A 78 4.96 0.06 -6.38
N TYR A 79 4.29 1.18 -6.60
CA TYR A 79 4.36 1.93 -7.85
C TYR A 79 5.58 2.87 -7.94
N GLY A 80 5.78 3.50 -9.10
CA GLY A 80 6.83 4.52 -9.30
C GLY A 80 8.27 4.00 -9.27
N PHE A 81 8.49 2.71 -9.50
CA PHE A 81 9.82 2.12 -9.51
C PHE A 81 10.52 2.28 -10.87
N ALA A 82 11.45 3.24 -10.95
CA ALA A 82 12.13 3.62 -12.19
C ALA A 82 12.86 2.46 -12.91
N ARG A 83 13.35 1.45 -12.18
CA ARG A 83 14.11 0.33 -12.76
C ARG A 83 13.24 -0.72 -13.46
N MET A 84 11.91 -0.63 -13.40
CA MET A 84 11.01 -1.61 -14.05
C MET A 84 10.75 -1.32 -15.53
N GLY A 85 11.16 -0.14 -16.03
CA GLY A 85 10.80 0.34 -17.36
C GLY A 85 9.29 0.59 -17.51
N ALA A 86 8.90 1.19 -18.64
CA ALA A 86 7.50 1.58 -18.87
C ALA A 86 6.53 0.39 -18.85
N LYS A 87 6.88 -0.72 -19.52
CA LYS A 87 6.03 -1.93 -19.57
C LYS A 87 5.82 -2.56 -18.18
N GLY A 88 6.87 -2.60 -17.36
CA GLY A 88 6.79 -3.16 -16.01
C GLY A 88 5.95 -2.28 -15.08
N ALA A 89 6.15 -0.97 -15.14
CA ALA A 89 5.36 -0.01 -14.39
C ALA A 89 3.87 -0.09 -14.75
N GLU A 90 3.55 -0.18 -16.04
CA GLU A 90 2.17 -0.32 -16.52
C GLU A 90 1.52 -1.63 -16.07
N LYS A 91 2.27 -2.75 -16.07
CA LYS A 91 1.74 -4.02 -15.55
C LYS A 91 1.35 -3.92 -14.07
N ILE A 92 2.17 -3.27 -13.25
CA ILE A 92 1.88 -3.05 -11.83
C ILE A 92 0.68 -2.12 -11.64
N ARG A 93 0.64 -1.03 -12.41
CA ARG A 93 -0.50 -0.11 -12.41
C ARG A 93 -1.81 -0.87 -12.69
N LYS A 94 -1.85 -1.65 -13.77
CA LYS A 94 -3.03 -2.47 -14.13
C LYS A 94 -3.41 -3.46 -13.04
N LEU A 95 -2.43 -4.11 -12.40
CA LEU A 95 -2.68 -5.06 -11.32
C LEU A 95 -3.32 -4.38 -10.09
N ILE A 96 -2.83 -3.19 -9.72
CA ILE A 96 -3.40 -2.39 -8.62
C ILE A 96 -4.83 -1.97 -8.96
N LEU A 97 -5.05 -1.42 -10.16
CA LEU A 97 -6.37 -0.97 -10.61
C LEU A 97 -7.37 -2.12 -10.68
N TRP A 98 -6.97 -3.27 -11.22
CA TRP A 98 -7.81 -4.47 -11.24
C TRP A 98 -8.22 -4.88 -9.82
N TYR A 99 -7.29 -4.92 -8.87
CA TYR A 99 -7.63 -5.29 -7.50
C TYR A 99 -8.59 -4.31 -6.82
N LEU A 100 -8.40 -3.01 -7.05
CA LEU A 100 -9.24 -1.96 -6.44
C LEU A 100 -10.64 -1.88 -7.08
N GLY A 101 -10.74 -2.06 -8.41
CA GLY A 101 -11.97 -1.74 -9.16
C GLY A 101 -12.74 -2.95 -9.75
N SER A 102 -12.18 -4.17 -9.74
CA SER A 102 -12.86 -5.33 -10.36
C SER A 102 -14.10 -5.83 -9.62
N GLY A 103 -14.26 -5.49 -8.33
CA GLY A 103 -15.30 -6.06 -7.45
C GLY A 103 -15.06 -7.53 -7.07
N GLU A 104 -13.97 -8.15 -7.56
CA GLU A 104 -13.56 -9.49 -7.15
C GLU A 104 -13.08 -9.51 -5.69
N ALA A 105 -12.41 -8.43 -5.27
CA ALA A 105 -12.01 -8.18 -3.89
C ALA A 105 -13.00 -7.28 -3.15
N HIS A 106 -13.25 -7.58 -1.87
CA HIS A 106 -14.02 -6.70 -0.98
C HIS A 106 -13.06 -5.69 -0.33
N VAL A 107 -12.65 -4.67 -1.09
CA VAL A 107 -11.76 -3.60 -0.58
C VAL A 107 -12.58 -2.62 0.23
N ASN A 108 -12.35 -2.58 1.55
CA ASN A 108 -13.10 -1.71 2.46
C ASN A 108 -12.35 -0.45 2.84
N PHE A 109 -11.02 -0.53 2.83
CA PHE A 109 -10.18 0.59 3.25
C PHE A 109 -8.80 0.51 2.61
N VAL A 110 -8.24 1.67 2.27
CA VAL A 110 -6.88 1.77 1.74
C VAL A 110 -5.99 2.63 2.63
N VAL A 111 -4.78 2.16 2.87
CA VAL A 111 -3.71 2.92 3.53
C VAL A 111 -2.72 3.35 2.44
N LEU A 112 -2.79 4.63 2.06
CA LEU A 112 -1.87 5.26 1.11
C LEU A 112 -0.62 5.75 1.85
N ILE A 113 0.49 5.03 1.70
CA ILE A 113 1.74 5.35 2.38
C ILE A 113 2.61 6.23 1.49
N VAL A 114 3.04 7.37 2.04
CA VAL A 114 3.89 8.36 1.37
C VAL A 114 5.16 8.65 2.16
N ASP A 115 6.22 9.08 1.48
CA ASP A 115 7.48 9.43 2.12
C ASP A 115 7.42 10.88 2.59
N SER A 116 7.44 11.10 3.90
CA SER A 116 7.37 12.45 4.48
C SER A 116 8.53 13.34 4.09
N VAL A 117 9.70 12.77 3.72
CA VAL A 117 10.89 13.53 3.33
C VAL A 117 10.76 14.05 1.90
N VAL A 118 10.27 13.20 1.00
CA VAL A 118 10.24 13.50 -0.44
C VAL A 118 8.99 14.30 -0.84
N LYS A 119 7.95 14.30 0.01
CA LYS A 119 6.61 14.86 -0.27
C LYS A 119 5.85 14.06 -1.35
N PRO A 120 4.54 14.28 -1.56
CA PRO A 120 3.77 13.55 -2.56
C PRO A 120 4.28 13.77 -3.99
N MET A 121 4.43 12.68 -4.72
CA MET A 121 4.73 12.70 -6.15
C MET A 121 3.47 12.57 -7.01
N ALA A 122 3.63 12.71 -8.32
CA ALA A 122 2.54 12.55 -9.29
C ALA A 122 1.77 11.24 -9.12
N TYR A 123 2.49 10.12 -8.95
CA TYR A 123 1.85 8.81 -8.73
C TYR A 123 1.09 8.71 -7.41
N ASP A 124 1.50 9.45 -6.37
CA ASP A 124 0.78 9.46 -5.09
C ASP A 124 -0.55 10.23 -5.23
N ARG A 125 -0.53 11.36 -5.93
CA ARG A 125 -1.74 12.15 -6.25
C ARG A 125 -2.69 11.36 -7.12
N GLU A 126 -2.18 10.75 -8.19
CA GLU A 126 -2.97 9.89 -9.07
C GLU A 126 -3.63 8.73 -8.31
N MET A 127 -2.91 8.07 -7.41
CA MET A 127 -3.49 7.01 -6.59
C MET A 127 -4.60 7.53 -5.68
N ALA A 128 -4.41 8.69 -5.04
CA ALA A 128 -5.46 9.32 -4.25
C ALA A 128 -6.69 9.68 -5.09
N ASP A 129 -6.50 10.19 -6.31
CA ASP A 129 -7.58 10.53 -7.24
C ASP A 129 -8.37 9.28 -7.67
N ILE A 130 -7.68 8.16 -7.93
CA ILE A 130 -8.32 6.86 -8.21
C ILE A 130 -9.16 6.42 -7.01
N LEU A 131 -8.61 6.45 -5.80
CA LEU A 131 -9.33 6.02 -4.59
C LEU A 131 -10.59 6.86 -4.36
N ARG A 132 -10.52 8.19 -4.61
CA ARG A 132 -11.70 9.07 -4.55
C ARG A 132 -12.72 8.74 -5.64
N ALA A 133 -12.27 8.56 -6.88
CA ALA A 133 -13.16 8.26 -8.01
C ALA A 133 -13.93 6.94 -7.81
N GLU A 134 -13.27 5.93 -7.25
CA GLU A 134 -13.86 4.63 -6.92
C GLU A 134 -14.65 4.63 -5.59
N ASN A 135 -14.74 5.78 -4.90
CA ASN A 135 -15.36 5.92 -3.57
C ASN A 135 -14.80 4.95 -2.52
N ILE A 136 -13.51 4.62 -2.62
CA ILE A 136 -12.82 3.73 -1.68
C ILE A 136 -12.30 4.58 -0.51
N PRO A 137 -12.77 4.35 0.73
CA PRO A 137 -12.26 5.07 1.89
C PRO A 137 -10.77 4.83 2.08
N PHE A 138 -10.00 5.89 2.35
CA PHE A 138 -8.57 5.76 2.56
C PHE A 138 -8.02 6.75 3.58
N VAL A 139 -6.83 6.43 4.10
CA VAL A 139 -6.02 7.34 4.93
C VAL A 139 -4.64 7.47 4.32
N VAL A 140 -4.05 8.66 4.47
CA VAL A 140 -2.66 8.91 4.10
C VAL A 140 -1.77 8.69 5.33
N VAL A 141 -0.75 7.84 5.19
CA VAL A 141 0.29 7.62 6.21
C VAL A 141 1.60 8.23 5.72
N ALA A 142 2.00 9.34 6.35
CA ALA A 142 3.30 9.97 6.14
C ALA A 142 4.38 9.20 6.91
N ASN A 143 5.14 8.36 6.22
CA ASN A 143 6.18 7.53 6.83
C ASN A 143 7.54 8.24 6.87
N LYS A 144 8.49 7.72 7.67
CA LYS A 144 9.87 8.23 7.84
C LYS A 144 9.98 9.60 8.53
N MET A 145 9.00 9.94 9.36
CA MET A 145 8.97 11.21 10.11
C MET A 145 10.16 11.38 11.08
N ASP A 146 10.80 10.28 11.47
CA ASP A 146 12.05 10.26 12.24
C ASP A 146 13.20 11.00 11.55
N ARG A 147 13.15 11.16 10.23
CA ARG A 147 14.19 11.83 9.43
C ARG A 147 14.02 13.33 9.31
N LEU A 148 12.95 13.89 9.87
CA LEU A 148 12.60 15.30 9.74
C LEU A 148 12.72 16.02 11.08
N ASN A 149 13.29 17.23 11.03
CA ASN A 149 13.25 18.17 12.15
C ASN A 149 11.85 18.83 12.26
N GLN A 150 11.61 19.57 13.34
CA GLN A 150 10.29 20.16 13.62
C GLN A 150 9.77 21.09 12.52
N THR A 151 10.64 21.91 11.93
CA THR A 151 10.29 22.83 10.85
C THR A 151 9.93 22.08 9.57
N GLU A 152 10.74 21.09 9.19
CA GLU A 152 10.49 20.23 8.04
C GLU A 152 9.20 19.43 8.19
N ARG A 153 8.91 18.91 9.39
CA ARG A 153 7.66 18.21 9.69
C ARG A 153 6.45 19.10 9.44
N SER A 154 6.45 20.31 10.00
CA SER A 154 5.36 21.27 9.84
C SER A 154 5.14 21.62 8.36
N HIS A 155 6.22 21.93 7.64
CA HIS A 155 6.15 22.28 6.22
C HIS A 155 5.70 21.10 5.35
N ASN A 156 6.29 19.92 5.54
CA ASN A 156 6.01 18.75 4.71
C ASN A 156 4.62 18.16 4.97
N MET A 157 4.13 18.21 6.21
CA MET A 157 2.76 17.74 6.51
C MET A 157 1.72 18.60 5.81
N LYS A 158 1.87 19.93 5.84
CA LYS A 158 0.98 20.84 5.08
C LYS A 158 0.97 20.55 3.58
N ALA A 159 2.13 20.20 3.02
CA ALA A 159 2.23 19.82 1.61
C ALA A 159 1.59 18.47 1.29
N ILE A 160 1.59 17.53 2.24
CA ILE A 160 0.92 16.23 2.13
C ILE A 160 -0.59 16.43 2.20
N GLU A 161 -1.07 17.13 3.22
CA GLU A 161 -2.49 17.44 3.42
C GLU A 161 -3.09 18.18 2.24
N SER A 162 -2.42 19.21 1.72
CA SER A 162 -2.96 20.01 0.60
C SER A 162 -3.04 19.26 -0.72
N GLN A 163 -2.12 18.33 -0.98
CA GLN A 163 -2.04 17.60 -2.24
C GLN A 163 -2.81 16.28 -2.25
N LEU A 164 -2.90 15.63 -1.09
CA LEU A 164 -3.49 14.29 -0.96
C LEU A 164 -4.77 14.27 -0.15
N GLY A 165 -5.20 15.41 0.40
CA GLY A 165 -6.43 15.65 1.16
C GLY A 165 -7.33 14.41 1.29
N ALA A 166 -7.25 13.79 2.46
CA ALA A 166 -8.10 12.70 2.90
C ALA A 166 -8.80 13.14 4.18
#